data_AF-A0A0C3ACY4-F1
#
_entry.id   AF-A0A0C3ACY4-F1
#
_cell.length_a   1.000
_cell.length_b   1.000
_cell.length_c   1.000
_cell.angle_alpha   90.00
_cell.angle_beta   90.00
_cell.angle_gamma   90.00
#
_symmetry.space_group_name_H-M   'P 1'
#
loop_
_entity.id
_entity.type
_entity.pdbx_description
1 polymer ?
#
loop_
_entity_poly.entity_id
_entity_poly.type
_entity_poly.pdbx_seq_one_letter_code
_entity_poly.pdbx_strand_id
1 'polypeptide(L)'
;LLPHIFQLTNNVYYHMRRTGQGQSMLFRCTENHRLAIKSLLELSVSNPGKKGSKLASQVPAVKFVIEMFRNTHTLFNLNASHFGKYTELQFTDHGRLSGIKTLDCYLERNRIVAVPSGKCNFHIFYYLVAGASPEERQHLHLQEKSAIQIPRPAQYWYPPKQCQRQ
;
A
#
# COMPACT_ATOMS: atom_id res chain seq x y z
N LEU A 1 23.17 -18.36 6.74
CA LEU A 1 22.01 -17.50 7.09
C LEU A 1 20.91 -17.76 6.06
N LEU A 2 19.69 -18.08 6.50
CA LEU A 2 18.57 -18.26 5.58
C LEU A 2 18.27 -16.95 4.83
N PRO A 3 17.85 -17.01 3.55
CA PRO A 3 17.59 -15.82 2.76
C PRO A 3 16.47 -14.99 3.38
N HIS A 4 16.81 -13.80 3.86
CA HIS A 4 15.88 -12.86 4.49
C HIS A 4 15.60 -11.68 3.56
N ILE A 5 14.33 -11.23 3.47
CA ILE A 5 13.92 -10.10 2.62
C ILE A 5 14.71 -8.83 2.92
N PHE A 6 14.99 -8.56 4.20
CA PHE A 6 15.80 -7.42 4.63
C PHE A 6 17.27 -7.54 4.20
N GLN A 7 17.84 -8.75 4.21
CA GLN A 7 19.21 -8.95 3.74
C GLN A 7 19.31 -8.70 2.23
N LEU A 8 18.35 -9.23 1.45
CA LEU A 8 18.27 -8.95 0.03
C LEU A 8 18.15 -7.45 -0.25
N THR A 9 17.27 -6.77 0.49
CA THR A 9 17.03 -5.33 0.36
C THR A 9 18.28 -4.51 0.69
N ASN A 10 19.00 -4.86 1.77
CA ASN A 10 20.27 -4.25 2.13
C ASN A 10 21.30 -4.41 1.02
N ASN A 11 21.46 -5.63 0.50
CA ASN A 11 22.42 -5.91 -0.57
C ASN A 11 22.14 -5.08 -1.82
N VAL A 12 20.88 -5.01 -2.23
CA VAL A 12 20.43 -4.20 -3.39
C VAL A 12 20.73 -2.72 -3.17
N TYR A 13 20.39 -2.17 -2.00
CA TYR A 13 20.62 -0.76 -1.67
C TYR A 13 22.11 -0.40 -1.63
N TYR A 14 22.94 -1.20 -0.97
CA TYR A 14 24.38 -0.95 -0.92
C TYR A 14 25.06 -1.19 -2.27
N HIS A 15 24.59 -2.15 -3.07
CA HIS A 15 25.09 -2.35 -4.42
C HIS A 15 24.81 -1.13 -5.29
N MET A 16 23.57 -0.64 -5.31
CA MET A 16 23.18 0.60 -5.99
C MET A 16 24.06 1.79 -5.57
N ARG A 17 24.32 1.95 -4.26
CA ARG A 17 25.16 3.04 -3.74
C ARG A 17 26.63 2.93 -4.11
N ARG A 18 27.16 1.70 -4.28
CA ARG A 18 28.57 1.49 -4.63
C ARG A 18 28.83 1.62 -6.13
N THR A 19 27.92 1.12 -6.96
CA THR A 19 28.10 1.06 -8.42
C THR A 19 27.45 2.22 -9.16
N GLY A 20 26.51 2.94 -8.53
CA GLY A 20 25.70 3.97 -9.19
C GLY A 20 24.71 3.39 -10.22
N GLN A 21 24.55 2.07 -10.28
CA GLN A 21 23.68 1.41 -11.26
C GLN A 21 22.29 1.12 -10.66
N GLY A 22 21.25 1.36 -11.47
CA GLY A 22 19.87 1.03 -11.12
C GLY A 22 19.69 -0.46 -10.82
N GLN A 23 18.80 -0.78 -9.89
CA GLN A 23 18.53 -2.14 -9.45
C GLN A 23 17.05 -2.48 -9.63
N SER A 24 16.77 -3.75 -9.93
CA SER A 24 15.40 -4.27 -10.05
C SER A 24 15.18 -5.47 -9.13
N MET A 25 14.02 -5.52 -8.49
CA MET A 25 13.61 -6.65 -7.66
C MET A 25 12.25 -7.16 -8.14
N LEU A 26 12.12 -8.48 -8.29
CA LEU A 26 10.87 -9.14 -8.64
C LEU A 26 10.30 -9.86 -7.42
N PHE A 27 9.03 -9.60 -7.11
CA PHE A 27 8.32 -10.24 -6.01
C PHE A 27 7.10 -10.99 -6.51
N ARG A 28 6.94 -12.23 -6.03
CA ARG A 28 5.70 -13.01 -6.24
C ARG A 28 4.65 -12.75 -5.18
N CYS A 29 5.06 -12.27 -3.99
CA CYS A 29 4.17 -12.03 -2.86
C CYS A 29 4.10 -10.54 -2.54
N THR A 30 2.89 -10.00 -2.43
CA THR A 30 2.61 -8.59 -2.11
C THR A 30 3.17 -8.17 -0.75
N GLU A 31 3.19 -9.08 0.23
CA GLU A 31 3.74 -8.80 1.56
C GLU A 31 5.26 -8.60 1.50
N ASN A 32 5.99 -9.45 0.76
CA ASN A 32 7.43 -9.29 0.60
C ASN A 32 7.77 -7.97 -0.10
N HIS A 33 6.99 -7.60 -1.11
CA HIS A 33 7.12 -6.29 -1.76
C HIS A 33 6.89 -5.13 -0.78
N ARG A 34 5.91 -5.24 0.13
CA ARG A 34 5.65 -4.21 1.15
C ARG A 34 6.82 -4.09 2.13
N LEU A 35 7.32 -5.22 2.62
CA LEU A 35 8.44 -5.25 3.55
C LEU A 35 9.74 -4.72 2.93
N ALA A 36 10.01 -5.03 1.65
CA ALA A 36 11.16 -4.52 0.93
C ALA A 36 11.13 -2.99 0.82
N ILE A 37 10.00 -2.40 0.40
CA ILE A 37 9.87 -0.92 0.33
C ILE A 37 10.07 -0.28 1.69
N LYS A 38 9.47 -0.85 2.74
CA LYS A 38 9.63 -0.34 4.11
C LYS A 38 11.11 -0.35 4.53
N SER A 39 11.82 -1.43 4.24
CA SER A 39 13.24 -1.55 4.55
C SER A 39 14.10 -0.58 3.73
N LEU A 40 13.82 -0.38 2.43
CA LEU A 40 14.51 0.63 1.61
C LEU A 40 14.30 2.06 2.13
N LEU A 41 13.08 2.36 2.58
CA LEU A 41 12.75 3.65 3.19
C LEU A 41 13.57 3.87 4.48
N GLU A 42 13.64 2.86 5.35
CA GLU A 42 14.42 2.94 6.60
C GLU A 42 15.92 3.13 6.33
N LEU A 43 16.50 2.40 5.38
CA LEU A 43 17.92 2.53 4.99
C LEU A 43 18.25 3.89 4.36
N SER A 44 17.25 4.51 3.74
CA SER A 44 17.40 5.81 3.08
C SER A 44 17.38 6.98 4.07
N VAL A 45 16.80 6.84 5.25
CA VAL A 45 16.68 7.95 6.21
C VAL A 45 17.97 8.03 7.01
N SER A 46 18.87 8.91 6.58
CA SER A 46 20.27 8.88 7.02
C SER A 46 20.55 9.35 8.45
N ASN A 47 19.57 9.68 9.30
CA ASN A 47 19.79 9.91 10.75
C ASN A 47 18.46 10.15 11.52
N PRO A 48 18.30 9.62 12.74
CA PRO A 48 17.26 10.07 13.66
C PRO A 48 17.49 11.54 14.02
N GLY A 49 16.48 12.41 13.85
CA GLY A 49 16.52 13.81 14.35
C GLY A 49 16.68 14.92 13.31
N LYS A 50 17.09 14.65 12.06
CA LYS A 50 16.96 15.62 10.96
C LYS A 50 15.64 15.38 10.25
N LYS A 51 14.71 16.35 10.27
CA LYS A 51 13.40 16.39 9.57
C LYS A 51 13.22 15.17 8.65
N GLY A 52 12.87 14.05 9.27
CA GLY A 52 12.84 12.75 8.63
C GLY A 52 11.91 12.88 7.43
N SER A 53 12.42 12.47 6.27
CA SER A 53 11.77 12.63 4.96
C SER A 53 10.26 12.42 5.09
N LYS A 54 9.45 13.45 4.75
CA LYS A 54 7.97 13.35 4.70
C LYS A 54 7.51 12.11 3.91
N LEU A 55 8.35 11.62 3.00
CA LEU A 55 8.13 10.41 2.22
C LEU A 55 8.03 9.14 3.08
N ALA A 56 8.72 9.05 4.22
CA ALA A 56 8.68 7.86 5.07
C ALA A 56 7.29 7.59 5.65
N SER A 57 6.52 8.64 5.97
CA SER A 57 5.13 8.52 6.41
C SER A 57 4.13 8.54 5.24
N GLN A 58 4.43 9.30 4.18
CA GLN A 58 3.56 9.41 3.01
C GLN A 58 3.51 8.13 2.18
N VAL A 59 4.62 7.41 1.99
CA VAL A 59 4.64 6.21 1.14
C VAL A 59 3.71 5.11 1.66
N PRO A 60 3.73 4.73 2.96
CA PRO A 60 2.75 3.80 3.51
C PRO A 60 1.30 4.28 3.37
N ALA A 61 1.05 5.58 3.57
CA ALA A 61 -0.29 6.16 3.46
C ALA A 61 -0.83 6.15 2.02
N VAL A 62 -0.03 6.58 1.05
CA VAL A 62 -0.38 6.56 -0.37
C VAL A 62 -0.61 5.13 -0.84
N LYS A 63 0.26 4.19 -0.46
CA LYS A 63 0.07 2.76 -0.75
C LYS A 63 -1.27 2.25 -0.22
N PHE A 64 -1.64 2.62 1.01
CA PHE A 64 -2.92 2.22 1.59
C PHE A 64 -4.09 2.70 0.75
N VAL A 65 -4.17 4.00 0.45
CA VAL A 65 -5.24 4.59 -0.38
C VAL A 65 -5.34 3.84 -1.70
N ILE A 66 -4.19 3.70 -2.35
CA ILE A 66 -4.05 3.02 -3.62
C ILE A 66 -4.53 1.54 -3.58
N GLU A 67 -4.23 0.80 -2.50
CA GLU A 67 -4.69 -0.58 -2.33
C GLU A 67 -6.20 -0.65 -2.17
N MET A 68 -6.84 0.35 -1.55
CA MET A 68 -8.30 0.37 -1.43
C MET A 68 -9.00 0.48 -2.79
N PHE A 69 -8.39 1.18 -3.75
CA PHE A 69 -8.92 1.30 -5.10
C PHE A 69 -8.76 0.02 -5.95
N ARG A 70 -7.87 -0.89 -5.56
CA ARG A 70 -7.44 -2.00 -6.45
C ARG A 70 -7.55 -3.39 -5.85
N ASN A 71 -7.71 -3.48 -4.53
CA ASN A 71 -7.86 -4.75 -3.85
C ASN A 71 -9.34 -5.05 -3.58
N THR A 72 -9.65 -6.34 -3.54
CA THR A 72 -11.01 -6.83 -3.29
C THR A 72 -10.98 -7.89 -2.19
N HIS A 73 -12.13 -8.10 -1.59
CA HIS A 73 -12.36 -9.23 -0.72
C HIS A 73 -12.79 -10.44 -1.54
N THR A 74 -12.02 -11.53 -1.43
CA THR A 74 -12.32 -12.84 -2.02
C THR A 74 -12.42 -13.91 -0.93
N LEU A 75 -13.02 -15.05 -1.24
CA LEU A 75 -13.17 -16.18 -0.30
C LEU A 75 -11.84 -16.67 0.29
N PHE A 76 -10.74 -16.57 -0.46
CA PHE A 76 -9.43 -17.10 -0.08
C PHE A 76 -8.46 -16.02 0.42
N ASN A 77 -8.69 -14.76 0.08
CA ASN A 77 -7.85 -13.64 0.46
C ASN A 77 -8.70 -12.38 0.63
N LEU A 78 -8.69 -11.84 1.85
CA LEU A 78 -9.44 -10.64 2.24
C LEU A 78 -8.90 -9.35 1.57
N ASN A 79 -7.67 -9.39 1.05
CA ASN A 79 -6.98 -8.27 0.41
C ASN A 79 -6.31 -8.75 -0.90
N ALA A 80 -7.10 -9.36 -1.78
CA ALA A 80 -6.61 -9.87 -3.05
C ALA A 80 -6.30 -8.71 -4.00
N SER A 81 -5.05 -8.62 -4.46
CA SER A 81 -4.66 -7.68 -5.52
C SER A 81 -4.94 -8.27 -6.89
N HIS A 82 -5.70 -7.54 -7.71
CA HIS A 82 -6.10 -7.95 -9.07
C HIS A 82 -5.36 -7.16 -10.16
N PHE A 83 -4.11 -6.77 -9.90
CA PHE A 83 -3.32 -5.93 -10.79
C PHE A 83 -1.83 -6.26 -10.65
N GLY A 84 -1.10 -6.10 -11.75
CA GLY A 84 0.36 -6.06 -11.73
C GLY A 84 0.83 -4.72 -11.17
N LYS A 85 1.73 -4.75 -10.18
CA LYS A 85 2.28 -3.53 -9.59
C LYS A 85 3.73 -3.35 -9.96
N TYR A 86 4.06 -2.20 -10.53
CA TYR A 86 5.42 -1.73 -10.68
C TYR A 86 5.65 -0.54 -9.74
N THR A 87 6.72 -0.57 -8.97
CA THR A 87 7.09 0.53 -8.07
C THR A 87 8.55 0.88 -8.28
N GLU A 88 8.79 2.12 -8.69
CA GLU A 88 10.09 2.72 -8.90
C GLU A 88 10.40 3.64 -7.72
N LEU A 89 11.58 3.44 -7.12
CA LEU A 89 12.09 4.27 -6.03
C LEU A 89 13.30 5.04 -6.55
N GLN A 90 13.25 6.36 -6.42
CA GLN A 90 14.26 7.26 -6.98
C GLN A 90 15.16 7.76 -5.86
N PHE A 91 16.45 7.48 -5.94
CA PHE A 91 17.44 7.86 -4.94
C PHE A 91 18.38 8.93 -5.51
N THR A 92 18.77 9.85 -4.65
CA THR A 92 19.86 10.81 -4.88
C THR A 92 21.22 10.10 -4.86
N ASP A 93 22.26 10.76 -5.38
CA ASP A 93 23.65 10.25 -5.34
C ASP A 93 24.15 9.95 -3.92
N HIS A 94 23.58 10.63 -2.92
CA HIS A 94 23.87 10.39 -1.50
C HIS A 94 23.08 9.21 -0.90
N GLY A 95 22.29 8.49 -1.69
CA GLY A 95 21.48 7.34 -1.26
C GLY A 95 20.16 7.72 -0.58
N ARG A 96 19.75 8.99 -0.62
CA ARG A 96 18.46 9.41 -0.06
C ARG A 96 17.35 9.28 -1.08
N LEU A 97 16.22 8.74 -0.68
CA LEU A 97 15.00 8.65 -1.46
C LEU A 97 14.48 10.06 -1.75
N SER A 98 14.44 10.41 -3.02
CA SER A 98 13.93 11.65 -3.56
C SER A 98 12.47 11.52 -4.00
N GLY A 99 12.08 10.36 -4.53
CA GLY A 99 10.75 10.17 -5.11
C GLY A 99 10.32 8.71 -5.19
N ILE A 100 9.03 8.53 -5.45
CA ILE A 100 8.40 7.23 -5.70
C ILE A 100 7.45 7.36 -6.89
N LYS A 101 7.47 6.39 -7.79
CA LYS A 101 6.51 6.26 -8.87
C LYS A 101 5.90 4.87 -8.82
N THR A 102 4.58 4.80 -8.82
CA THR A 102 3.85 3.53 -8.85
C THR A 102 3.05 3.48 -10.14
N LEU A 103 3.20 2.39 -10.89
CA LEU A 103 2.45 2.10 -12.11
C LEU A 103 1.65 0.83 -11.91
N ASP A 104 0.40 0.88 -12.36
CA ASP A 104 -0.51 -0.25 -12.31
C ASP A 104 -0.74 -0.81 -13.69
N CYS A 105 -0.49 -2.11 -13.80
CA CYS A 105 -0.71 -2.86 -15.01
C CYS A 105 -1.92 -3.79 -14.80
N TYR A 106 -2.79 -3.89 -15.80
CA TYR A 106 -3.85 -4.91 -15.86
C TYR A 106 -4.89 -4.86 -14.72
N LEU A 107 -5.39 -3.67 -14.37
CA LEU A 107 -6.55 -3.59 -13.49
C LEU A 107 -7.76 -4.29 -14.12
N GLU A 108 -8.41 -5.18 -13.38
CA GLU A 108 -9.59 -5.95 -13.81
C GLU A 108 -10.83 -5.04 -13.95
N ARG A 109 -10.87 -4.20 -15.00
CA ARG A 109 -11.94 -3.19 -15.23
C ARG A 109 -13.35 -3.79 -15.25
N ASN A 110 -13.50 -5.01 -15.76
CA ASN A 110 -14.79 -5.69 -15.84
C ASN A 110 -15.45 -5.88 -14.48
N ARG A 111 -14.68 -5.97 -13.39
CA ARG A 111 -15.20 -6.10 -12.02
C ARG A 111 -15.99 -4.86 -11.56
N ILE A 112 -15.74 -3.70 -12.15
CA ILE A 112 -16.46 -2.46 -11.84
C ILE A 112 -17.93 -2.61 -12.25
N VAL A 113 -18.19 -3.22 -13.41
CA VAL A 113 -19.53 -3.34 -13.99
C VAL A 113 -20.23 -4.63 -13.54
N ALA A 114 -19.49 -5.73 -13.42
CA ALA A 114 -20.04 -7.04 -13.06
C ALA A 114 -19.22 -7.68 -11.93
N VAL A 115 -19.80 -7.71 -10.73
CA VAL A 115 -19.18 -8.39 -9.59
C VAL A 115 -19.47 -9.89 -9.69
N PRO A 116 -18.43 -10.75 -9.74
CA PRO A 116 -18.64 -12.20 -9.76
C PRO A 116 -19.38 -12.68 -8.52
N SER A 117 -20.26 -13.68 -8.68
CA SER A 117 -21.00 -14.28 -7.57
C SER A 117 -20.06 -14.73 -6.44
N GLY A 118 -20.40 -14.39 -5.20
CA GLY A 118 -19.61 -14.71 -4.01
C GLY A 118 -18.33 -13.88 -3.82
N LYS A 119 -18.11 -12.82 -4.61
CA LYS A 119 -17.00 -11.87 -4.43
C LYS A 119 -17.53 -10.47 -4.12
N CYS A 120 -16.69 -9.66 -3.49
CA CYS A 120 -16.95 -8.24 -3.28
C CYS A 120 -16.36 -7.40 -4.42
N ASN A 121 -16.83 -6.16 -4.55
CA ASN A 121 -16.20 -5.17 -5.42
C ASN A 121 -14.92 -4.60 -4.75
N PHE A 122 -14.27 -3.60 -5.36
CA PHE A 122 -13.11 -2.93 -4.77
C PHE A 122 -13.46 -2.26 -3.44
N HIS A 123 -12.53 -2.33 -2.49
CA HIS A 123 -12.71 -1.82 -1.13
C HIS A 123 -13.14 -0.35 -1.08
N ILE A 124 -12.67 0.48 -2.01
CA ILE A 124 -12.98 1.92 -2.07
C ILE A 124 -14.49 2.21 -2.05
N PHE A 125 -15.30 1.40 -2.76
CA PHE A 125 -16.75 1.62 -2.80
C PHE A 125 -17.40 1.40 -1.43
N TYR A 126 -16.88 0.42 -0.68
CA TYR A 126 -17.31 0.13 0.68
C TYR A 126 -16.88 1.24 1.65
N TYR A 127 -15.64 1.71 1.53
CA TYR A 127 -15.14 2.81 2.36
C TYR A 127 -15.88 4.12 2.10
N LEU A 128 -16.23 4.42 0.85
CA LEU A 128 -17.00 5.62 0.49
C LEU A 128 -18.38 5.61 1.16
N VAL A 129 -19.15 4.53 0.98
CA VAL A 129 -20.51 4.43 1.55
C VAL A 129 -20.47 4.37 3.08
N ALA A 130 -19.47 3.68 3.66
CA ALA A 130 -19.36 3.54 5.11
C ALA A 130 -18.85 4.81 5.80
N GLY A 131 -17.95 5.55 5.15
CA GLY A 131 -17.23 6.70 5.70
C GLY A 131 -17.86 8.06 5.40
N ALA A 132 -18.78 8.15 4.43
CA ALA A 132 -19.44 9.41 4.09
C ALA A 132 -20.27 9.96 5.26
N SER A 133 -20.10 11.26 5.54
CA SER A 133 -20.91 12.03 6.49
C SER A 133 -22.37 12.16 6.02
N PRO A 134 -23.32 12.53 6.89
CA PRO A 134 -24.71 12.78 6.47
C PRO A 134 -24.82 13.80 5.34
N GLU A 135 -24.03 14.87 5.40
CA GLU A 135 -23.97 15.92 4.39
C GLU A 135 -23.42 15.39 3.05
N GLU A 136 -22.32 14.63 3.10
CA GLU A 136 -21.72 14.00 1.91
C GLU A 136 -22.66 12.99 1.28
N ARG A 137 -23.40 12.20 2.08
CA ARG A 137 -24.39 11.24 1.58
C ARG A 137 -25.54 11.92 0.85
N GLN A 138 -26.03 13.03 1.41
CA GLN A 138 -27.08 13.82 0.77
C GLN A 138 -26.58 14.44 -0.53
N HIS A 139 -25.37 15.00 -0.54
CA HIS A 139 -24.76 15.63 -1.71
C HIS A 139 -24.45 14.62 -2.83
N LEU A 140 -23.96 13.44 -2.48
CA LEU A 140 -23.58 12.38 -3.42
C LEU A 140 -24.72 11.39 -3.71
N HIS A 141 -25.91 11.62 -3.17
CA HIS A 141 -27.10 10.76 -3.31
C HIS A 141 -26.84 9.28 -2.96
N LEU A 142 -26.08 9.03 -1.89
CA LEU A 142 -25.75 7.67 -1.45
C LEU A 142 -26.91 7.04 -0.67
N GLN A 143 -27.35 5.84 -1.07
CA GLN A 143 -28.39 5.09 -0.36
C GLN A 143 -27.85 4.47 0.94
N GLU A 144 -28.74 4.32 1.93
CA GLU A 144 -28.39 3.78 3.25
C GLU A 144 -28.10 2.26 3.22
N LYS A 145 -27.26 1.81 4.17
CA LYS A 145 -26.63 0.47 4.27
C LYS A 145 -27.61 -0.72 4.36
N SER A 146 -28.36 -1.04 3.32
CA SER A 146 -29.19 -2.27 3.30
C SER A 146 -28.68 -3.40 2.41
N ALA A 147 -27.65 -3.20 1.58
CA ALA A 147 -27.22 -4.23 0.61
C ALA A 147 -25.71 -4.55 0.57
N ILE A 148 -24.89 -3.89 1.39
CA ILE A 148 -23.43 -3.95 1.24
C ILE A 148 -22.79 -4.49 2.51
N GLN A 149 -22.47 -5.79 2.51
CA GLN A 149 -21.79 -6.47 3.60
C GLN A 149 -20.32 -6.02 3.62
N ILE A 150 -20.01 -5.03 4.44
CA ILE A 150 -18.64 -4.53 4.64
C ILE A 150 -17.90 -5.56 5.49
N PRO A 151 -16.83 -6.21 5.00
CA PRO A 151 -16.00 -7.04 5.85
C PRO A 151 -15.42 -6.16 6.96
N ARG A 152 -15.67 -6.53 8.22
CA ARG A 152 -15.10 -5.83 9.37
C ARG A 152 -13.58 -5.76 9.19
N PRO A 153 -12.94 -4.59 9.31
CA PRO A 153 -11.49 -4.51 9.22
C PRO A 153 -10.91 -5.42 10.31
N ALA A 154 -10.27 -6.51 9.89
CA ALA A 154 -9.53 -7.36 10.81
C ALA A 154 -8.54 -6.49 11.61
N GLN A 155 -8.30 -6.85 12.86
CA GLN A 155 -7.53 -6.17 13.93
C GLN A 155 -6.13 -5.63 13.59
N TYR A 156 -5.68 -5.65 12.33
CA TYR A 156 -4.34 -5.26 11.88
C TYR A 156 -4.24 -3.84 11.30
N TRP A 157 -5.35 -3.11 11.18
CA TRP A 157 -5.44 -1.93 10.31
C TRP A 157 -5.69 -0.59 11.02
N TYR A 158 -5.30 -0.48 12.28
CA TYR A 158 -5.16 0.82 12.95
C TYR A 158 -3.68 1.04 13.28
N PRO A 159 -3.13 2.26 13.13
CA PRO A 159 -1.87 2.59 13.80
C PRO A 159 -2.06 2.33 15.30
N PRO A 160 -1.02 1.88 16.04
CA PRO A 160 -1.16 1.68 17.48
C PRO A 160 -1.71 2.97 18.08
N LYS A 161 -2.88 2.88 18.72
CA LYS A 161 -3.43 3.99 19.50
C LYS A 161 -2.30 4.46 20.40
N GLN A 162 -1.89 5.72 20.24
CA GLN A 162 -1.04 6.34 21.24
C GLN A 162 -1.73 6.13 22.57
N CYS A 163 -1.04 5.42 23.45
CA CYS A 163 -1.43 5.22 24.83
C CYS A 163 -1.73 6.61 25.39
N GLN A 164 -3.02 6.92 25.61
CA GLN A 164 -3.39 7.99 26.52
C GLN A 164 -2.90 7.51 27.89
N ARG A 165 -1.72 7.98 28.27
CA ARG A 165 -1.30 7.96 29.67
C ARG A 165 -2.24 8.89 30.42
N GLN A 166 -3.16 8.31 31.16
CA GLN A 166 -3.40 8.76 32.52
C GLN A 166 -2.19 8.35 33.37
#